data_AF-A0A146K5E3-F1
#
_entry.id   AF-A0A146K5E3-F1
#
_cell.length_a   1.000
_cell.length_b   1.000
_cell.length_c   1.000
_cell.angle_alpha   90.00
_cell.angle_beta   90.00
_cell.angle_gamma   90.00
#
_symmetry.space_group_name_H-M   'P 1'
#
loop_
_entity.id
_entity.type
_entity.pdbx_description
1 polymer ?
#
loop_
_entity_poly.entity_id
_entity_poly.type
_entity_poly.pdbx_seq_one_letter_code
_entity_poly.pdbx_strand_id
1 'polypeptide(L)'
;KHLTLNFVLALIIQLGFPGLCILILKNYFQRPRPYQTIEFSTRSDNCLVPFIQAFMKNQSKNPCNKRFVSCPSGHTSATFSIFLACIVLLSQNQNFIQN
;
A
#
# COMPACT_ATOMS: atom_id res chain seq x y z
N LYS A 1 1.29 -1.81 -32.15
CA LYS A 1 2.40 -1.06 -31.50
C LYS A 1 1.89 0.00 -30.51
N HIS A 2 0.87 0.81 -30.84
CA HIS A 2 0.28 1.78 -29.89
C HIS A 2 -0.36 1.14 -28.65
N LEU A 3 -0.99 -0.03 -28.79
CA LEU A 3 -1.65 -0.73 -27.67
C LEU A 3 -0.67 -1.11 -26.54
N THR A 4 0.50 -1.61 -26.89
CA THR A 4 1.54 -2.04 -25.93
C THR A 4 2.19 -0.86 -25.23
N LEU A 5 2.32 0.29 -25.90
CA LEU A 5 2.82 1.53 -25.31
C LEU A 5 1.81 2.10 -24.30
N ASN A 6 0.52 2.13 -24.65
CA ASN A 6 -0.56 2.58 -23.77
C ASN A 6 -0.69 1.66 -22.55
N PHE A 7 -0.47 0.35 -22.71
CA PHE A 7 -0.42 -0.62 -21.63
C PHE A 7 0.67 -0.28 -20.61
N VAL A 8 1.92 -0.11 -21.07
CA VAL A 8 3.05 0.20 -20.20
C VAL A 8 2.83 1.54 -19.48
N LEU A 9 2.32 2.55 -20.19
CA LEU A 9 2.03 3.85 -19.60
C LEU A 9 0.94 3.77 -18.52
N ALA A 10 -0.17 3.07 -18.80
CA ALA A 10 -1.26 2.88 -17.84
C ALA A 10 -0.77 2.14 -16.60
N LEU A 11 0.07 1.13 -16.77
CA LEU A 11 0.62 0.33 -15.69
C LEU A 11 1.61 1.14 -14.82
N ILE A 12 2.44 2.00 -15.44
CA ILE A 12 3.31 2.94 -14.72
C ILE A 12 2.49 3.93 -13.91
N ILE A 13 1.44 4.52 -14.48
CA ILE A 13 0.59 5.49 -13.77
C ILE A 13 -0.13 4.81 -12.61
N GLN A 14 -0.70 3.63 -12.84
CA GLN A 14 -1.49 2.91 -11.85
C GLN A 14 -0.65 2.24 -10.76
N LEU A 15 0.62 1.93 -10.99
CA LEU A 15 1.53 1.49 -9.93
C LEU A 15 2.25 2.65 -9.25
N GLY A 16 2.71 3.62 -10.03
CA GLY A 16 3.53 4.73 -9.57
C GLY A 16 2.78 5.66 -8.64
N PHE A 17 1.58 6.12 -9.05
CA PHE A 17 0.83 7.08 -8.25
C PHE A 17 0.33 6.48 -6.92
N PRO A 18 -0.32 5.29 -6.90
CA PRO A 18 -0.68 4.64 -5.63
C PRO A 18 0.53 4.25 -4.78
N GLY A 19 1.64 3.82 -5.40
CA GLY A 19 2.88 3.55 -4.70
C GLY A 19 3.41 4.77 -3.94
N LEU A 20 3.42 5.94 -4.58
CA LEU A 20 3.82 7.20 -3.96
C LEU A 20 2.86 7.59 -2.83
N CYS A 21 1.54 7.53 -3.07
CA CYS A 21 0.54 7.79 -2.03
C CYS A 21 0.75 6.89 -0.80
N ILE A 22 1.08 5.62 -1.02
CA ILE A 22 1.34 4.67 0.07
C ILE A 22 2.58 5.02 0.87
N LEU A 23 3.66 5.46 0.21
CA LEU A 23 4.86 5.89 0.91
C LEU A 23 4.59 7.09 1.81
N ILE A 24 3.81 8.06 1.31
CA ILE A 24 3.38 9.24 2.08
C ILE A 24 2.53 8.79 3.27
N LEU A 25 1.51 7.97 3.05
CA LEU A 25 0.60 7.50 4.10
C LEU A 25 1.32 6.64 5.15
N LYS A 26 2.26 5.78 4.76
CA LYS A 26 3.08 5.00 5.69
C LYS A 26 3.92 5.90 6.60
N ASN A 27 4.52 6.95 6.04
CA ASN A 27 5.29 7.92 6.81
C ASN A 27 4.41 8.80 7.70
N TYR A 28 3.17 9.07 7.28
CA TYR A 28 2.22 9.86 8.06
C TYR A 28 1.64 9.07 9.24
N PHE A 29 1.17 7.84 9.01
CA PHE A 29 0.52 7.05 10.06
C PHE A 29 1.51 6.43 11.04
N GLN A 30 2.71 6.06 10.57
CA GLN A 30 3.72 5.38 11.38
C GLN A 30 3.18 4.20 12.20
N ARG A 31 2.32 3.39 11.58
CA ARG A 31 1.64 2.30 12.28
C ARG A 31 2.59 1.11 12.51
N PRO A 32 2.72 0.58 13.73
CA PRO A 32 3.52 -0.61 14.03
C PRO A 32 2.94 -1.85 13.35
N ARG A 33 3.80 -2.85 13.10
CA ARG A 33 3.34 -4.18 12.65
C ARG A 33 2.79 -4.97 13.85
N PRO A 34 1.91 -5.96 13.66
CA PRO A 34 1.34 -6.73 14.77
C PRO A 34 2.38 -7.31 15.74
N TYR A 35 3.46 -7.92 15.25
CA TYR A 35 4.51 -8.47 16.12
C TYR A 35 5.31 -7.42 16.91
N GLN A 36 5.14 -6.13 16.60
CA GLN A 36 5.77 -5.00 17.31
C GLN A 36 4.84 -4.39 18.36
N THR A 37 3.65 -4.97 18.54
CA THR A 37 2.64 -4.47 19.47
C THR A 37 2.53 -5.34 20.72
N ILE A 38 2.19 -4.72 21.86
CA ILE A 38 2.11 -5.38 23.17
C ILE A 38 1.10 -6.54 23.14
N GLU A 39 -0.02 -6.33 22.45
CA GLU A 39 -1.18 -7.21 22.42
C GLU A 39 -0.97 -8.47 21.57
N PHE A 40 -0.08 -8.39 20.56
CA PHE A 40 0.12 -9.46 19.58
C PHE A 40 1.55 -10.02 19.58
N SER A 41 2.44 -9.49 20.42
CA SER A 41 3.79 -10.00 20.57
C SER A 41 3.81 -11.21 21.51
N THR A 42 4.50 -12.26 21.08
CA THR A 42 4.85 -13.41 21.95
C THR A 42 6.17 -13.21 22.69
N ARG A 43 6.87 -12.10 22.42
CA ARG A 43 8.17 -11.75 23.03
C ARG A 43 7.99 -10.63 24.04
N SER A 44 8.65 -10.71 25.20
CA SER A 44 8.81 -9.55 26.10
C SER A 44 9.95 -8.66 25.58
N ASP A 45 9.64 -7.75 24.65
CA ASP A 45 10.57 -6.74 24.15
C ASP A 45 10.23 -5.38 24.80
N ASN A 46 11.25 -4.66 25.29
CA ASN A 46 11.07 -3.31 25.86
C ASN A 46 10.69 -2.27 24.77
N CYS A 47 10.78 -2.67 23.50
CA CYS A 47 10.45 -1.83 22.36
C CYS A 47 9.01 -1.96 21.84
N LEU A 48 8.13 -2.70 22.54
CA LEU A 48 6.75 -2.87 22.11
C LEU A 48 5.95 -1.59 22.32
N VAL A 49 5.01 -1.34 21.42
CA VAL A 49 4.08 -0.19 21.47
C VAL A 49 2.63 -0.70 21.49
N PRO A 50 1.66 0.05 22.02
CA PRO A 50 0.27 -0.40 21.98
C PRO A 50 -0.22 -0.54 20.54
N PHE A 51 -1.21 -1.41 20.35
CA PHE A 51 -1.84 -1.61 19.06
C PHE A 51 -2.54 -0.33 18.61
N ILE A 52 -2.35 0.00 17.33
CA ILE A 52 -2.98 1.15 16.70
C ILE A 52 -3.82 0.64 15.54
N GLN A 53 -5.04 1.15 15.44
CA GLN A 53 -5.97 0.81 14.37
C GLN A 53 -5.45 1.28 13.01
N ALA A 54 -5.98 0.70 11.93
CA ALA A 54 -5.62 1.11 10.58
C ALA A 54 -5.97 2.59 10.35
N PHE A 55 -5.13 3.29 9.57
CA PHE A 55 -5.36 4.70 9.19
C PHE A 55 -5.44 5.69 10.37
N MET A 56 -5.00 5.28 11.56
CA MET A 56 -4.79 6.20 12.68
C MET A 56 -3.32 6.58 12.79
N LYS A 57 -3.07 7.85 13.10
CA LYS A 57 -1.71 8.34 13.35
C LYS A 57 -1.20 7.77 14.67
N ASN A 58 0.00 7.21 14.64
CA ASN A 58 0.69 6.78 15.85
C ASN A 58 1.06 7.98 16.72
N GLN A 59 0.50 8.03 17.92
CA GLN A 59 0.81 9.02 18.97
C GLN A 59 1.58 8.40 20.14
N SER A 60 1.85 7.11 20.09
CA SER A 60 2.55 6.40 21.15
C SER A 60 4.02 6.81 21.19
N LYS A 61 4.59 6.88 22.40
CA LYS A 61 6.04 7.01 22.55
C LYS A 61 6.71 5.83 21.83
N ASN A 62 7.70 6.12 21.01
CA ASN A 62 8.46 5.13 20.26
C ASN A 62 9.77 4.85 21.01
N PRO A 63 9.78 3.96 22.01
CA PRO A 63 10.89 3.81 22.96
C PRO A 63 12.22 3.45 22.29
N CYS A 64 12.17 2.81 21.12
CA CYS A 64 13.36 2.35 20.39
C CYS A 64 13.54 3.06 19.04
N ASN A 65 12.86 4.18 18.84
CA ASN A 65 12.92 5.00 17.63
C ASN A 65 12.78 4.17 16.31
N LYS A 66 11.97 3.11 16.35
CA LYS A 66 11.78 2.18 15.23
C LYS A 66 10.91 2.84 14.16
N ARG A 67 11.27 2.70 12.88
CA ARG A 67 10.42 3.18 11.79
C ARG A 67 9.25 2.22 11.59
N PHE A 68 8.05 2.71 11.87
CA PHE A 68 6.82 1.94 11.72
C PHE A 68 6.18 2.22 10.35
N VAL A 69 6.00 1.18 9.52
CA VAL A 69 5.50 1.33 8.14
C VAL A 69 4.52 0.22 7.76
N SER A 70 3.67 -0.22 8.69
CA SER A 70 2.77 -1.36 8.44
C SER A 70 1.58 -1.00 7.53
N CYS A 71 1.03 0.21 7.65
CA CYS A 71 -0.21 0.61 6.98
C CYS A 71 -0.01 1.88 6.15
N PRO A 72 -0.59 1.94 4.93
CA PRO A 72 -1.33 0.88 4.21
C PRO A 72 -0.44 -0.26 3.65
N SER A 73 -1.06 -1.37 3.21
CA SER A 73 -0.34 -2.52 2.62
C SER A 73 0.08 -2.24 1.18
N GLY A 74 1.39 -2.29 0.92
CA GLY A 74 1.94 -2.07 -0.43
C GLY A 74 1.54 -3.17 -1.42
N HIS A 75 1.63 -4.43 -1.01
CA HIS A 75 1.23 -5.57 -1.86
C HIS A 75 -0.24 -5.49 -2.25
N THR A 76 -1.13 -5.26 -1.28
CA THR A 76 -2.57 -5.17 -1.53
C THR A 76 -2.89 -4.07 -2.54
N SER A 77 -2.29 -2.88 -2.38
CA SER A 77 -2.50 -1.80 -3.34
C SER A 77 -1.91 -2.09 -4.71
N ALA A 78 -0.72 -2.69 -4.79
CA ALA A 78 -0.14 -3.05 -6.08
C ALA A 78 -1.03 -4.06 -6.83
N THR A 79 -1.55 -5.07 -6.12
CA THR A 79 -2.50 -6.03 -6.69
C THR A 79 -3.76 -5.35 -7.19
N PHE A 80 -4.37 -4.46 -6.39
CA PHE A 80 -5.56 -3.72 -6.80
C PHE A 80 -5.30 -2.81 -8.01
N SER A 81 -4.17 -2.12 -8.03
CA SER A 81 -3.75 -1.29 -9.16
C SER A 81 -3.59 -2.11 -10.43
N ILE A 82 -2.89 -3.25 -10.38
CA ILE A 82 -2.70 -4.12 -11.55
C ILE A 82 -4.04 -4.68 -12.02
N PHE A 83 -4.89 -5.12 -11.08
CA PHE A 83 -6.21 -5.64 -11.40
C PHE A 83 -7.07 -4.58 -12.11
N LEU A 84 -7.07 -3.34 -11.61
CA LEU A 84 -7.76 -2.24 -12.25
C LEU A 84 -7.21 -1.93 -13.64
N ALA A 85 -5.88 -2.01 -13.83
CA ALA A 85 -5.25 -1.82 -15.14
C ALA A 85 -5.80 -2.83 -16.15
N CYS A 86 -5.84 -4.11 -15.75
CA CYS A 86 -6.39 -5.18 -16.57
C CYS A 86 -7.84 -4.93 -16.96
N ILE A 87 -8.70 -4.49 -16.01
CA ILE A 87 -10.10 -4.16 -16.31
C ILE A 87 -10.21 -3.04 -17.35
N VAL A 88 -9.46 -1.95 -17.17
CA VAL A 88 -9.49 -0.81 -18.10
C VAL A 88 -9.04 -1.23 -19.50
N LEU A 89 -8.04 -2.10 -19.60
CA LEU A 89 -7.55 -2.59 -20.89
C LEU A 89 -8.55 -3.51 -21.58
N LEU A 90 -9.19 -4.39 -20.82
CA LEU A 90 -10.23 -5.28 -21.36
C LEU A 90 -11.41 -4.46 -21.89
N SER A 91 -11.86 -3.44 -21.16
CA SER A 91 -12.96 -2.58 -21.62
C SER A 91 -12.61 -1.78 -22.86
N GLN A 92 -11.38 -1.24 -22.95
CA GLN A 92 -10.90 -0.54 -24.15
C GLN A 92 -10.85 -1.44 -25.39
N ASN A 93 -10.42 -2.69 -25.23
CA ASN A 93 -10.37 -3.65 -26.35
C ASN A 93 -11.78 -4.09 -26.81
N GLN A 94 -12.73 -4.28 -25.88
CA GLN A 94 -14.11 -4.60 -26.22
C GLN A 94 -14.78 -3.47 -27.02
N ASN A 95 -14.57 -2.22 -26.60
CA ASN A 95 -15.09 -1.05 -27.32
C ASN A 95 -14.46 -0.85 -28.70
N PHE A 96 -13.23 -1.36 -28.92
CA PHE A 96 -12.58 -1.34 -30.23
C PHE A 96 -13.12 -2.40 -31.18
N ILE A 97 -13.60 -3.55 -30.68
CA ILE A 97 -14.17 -4.63 -31.50
C ILE A 97 -15.62 -4.32 -31.93
N GLN A 98 -16.34 -3.52 -31.14
CA GLN A 98 -17.73 -3.15 -31.40
C GLN A 98 -17.91 -1.93 -32.34
N ASN A 99 -16.84 -1.20 -32.66
CA ASN A 99 -16.82 -0.09 -33.62
C ASN A 99 -16.04 -0.48 -34.87
#